data_AF-A0A0B7MFB4-F1
#
_entry.id   AF-A0A0B7MFB4-F1
#
_cell.length_a   1.000
_cell.length_b   1.000
_cell.length_c   1.000
_cell.angle_alpha   90.00
_cell.angle_beta   90.00
_cell.angle_gamma   90.00
#
_symmetry.space_group_name_H-M   'P 1'
#
loop_
_entity.id
_entity.type
_entity.pdbx_description
1 polymer ?
#
loop_
_entity_poly.entity_id
_entity_poly.type
_entity_poly.pdbx_seq_one_letter_code
_entity_poly.pdbx_strand_id
1 'polypeptide(L)'
;MLSVFENLIRKKADSNNTDLGKYIESYQFLKEKNIISVSELKESITDLRDKNYKTTRALKDTEKEIDDKTKLIDQAEKYLKHKDTYKAYTKLKKNKQDTFYNEHTAEIILFESANKYLKEHLGESKTLNISKWKSELTTLKKDKKSLYSQILEIREEVEQAEKVKTCIEQLQEQEKQLSQVKRNELDL
;
A
#
# COMPACT_ATOMS: atom_id res chain seq x y z
N MET A 1 -23.56 5.18 -23.77
CA MET A 1 -22.18 5.72 -23.75
C MET A 1 -21.27 4.99 -24.74
N LEU A 2 -21.15 3.66 -24.66
CA LEU A 2 -20.31 2.87 -25.59
C LEU A 2 -20.60 3.13 -27.08
N SER A 3 -21.88 3.20 -27.46
CA SER A 3 -22.30 3.50 -28.83
C SER A 3 -21.86 4.88 -29.34
N VAL A 4 -21.67 5.86 -28.44
CA VAL A 4 -21.15 7.18 -28.80
C VAL A 4 -19.69 7.08 -29.20
N PHE A 5 -18.88 6.38 -28.39
CA PHE A 5 -17.48 6.13 -28.70
C PHE A 5 -17.30 5.29 -29.97
N GLU A 6 -18.09 4.23 -30.15
CA GLU A 6 -18.04 3.40 -31.35
C GLU A 6 -18.29 4.21 -32.64
N ASN A 7 -19.32 5.08 -32.62
CA ASN A 7 -19.61 5.97 -33.74
C ASN A 7 -18.51 7.01 -33.97
N LEU A 8 -17.91 7.55 -32.90
CA LEU A 8 -16.81 8.51 -32.98
C LEU A 8 -15.56 7.87 -33.57
N ILE A 9 -15.19 6.67 -33.12
CA ILE A 9 -14.07 5.90 -33.64
C ILE A 9 -14.27 5.65 -35.13
N ARG A 10 -15.46 5.18 -35.55
CA ARG A 10 -15.76 4.94 -36.97
C ARG A 10 -15.61 6.21 -37.81
N LYS A 11 -16.17 7.34 -37.36
CA LYS A 11 -16.09 8.61 -38.10
C LYS A 11 -14.67 9.16 -38.19
N LYS A 12 -13.88 8.99 -37.14
CA LYS A 12 -12.53 9.55 -37.04
C LYS A 12 -11.45 8.60 -37.56
N ALA A 13 -11.77 7.35 -37.90
CA ALA A 13 -10.82 6.42 -38.53
C ALA A 13 -10.38 6.88 -39.92
N ASP A 14 -11.26 7.57 -40.66
CA ASP A 14 -11.02 7.99 -42.04
C ASP A 14 -10.32 9.37 -42.15
N SER A 15 -10.29 10.13 -41.05
CA SER A 15 -9.57 11.40 -40.95
C SER A 15 -8.34 11.15 -40.08
N ASN A 16 -7.11 11.49 -40.49
CA ASN A 16 -5.86 11.31 -39.68
C ASN A 16 -5.90 12.05 -38.33
N ASN A 17 -6.78 11.65 -37.41
CA ASN A 17 -7.15 12.36 -36.22
C ASN A 17 -6.28 11.90 -35.06
N THR A 18 -5.56 12.84 -34.46
CA THR A 18 -4.62 12.60 -33.36
C THR A 18 -5.30 12.11 -32.08
N ASP A 19 -6.62 12.24 -31.94
CA ASP A 19 -7.38 11.79 -30.77
C ASP A 19 -8.00 10.39 -30.93
N LEU A 20 -7.85 9.72 -32.08
CA LEU A 20 -8.45 8.40 -32.33
C LEU A 20 -8.05 7.37 -31.26
N GLY A 21 -6.76 7.36 -30.87
CA GLY A 21 -6.25 6.47 -29.81
C GLY A 21 -6.96 6.67 -28.48
N LYS A 22 -7.19 7.93 -28.06
CA LYS A 22 -7.88 8.24 -26.80
C LYS A 22 -9.31 7.72 -26.76
N TYR A 23 -10.02 7.77 -27.89
CA TYR A 23 -11.39 7.24 -27.98
C TYR A 23 -11.41 5.72 -27.94
N ILE A 24 -10.45 5.05 -28.59
CA ILE A 24 -10.29 3.60 -28.54
C ILE A 24 -10.00 3.14 -27.11
N GLU A 25 -9.03 3.76 -26.44
CA GLU A 25 -8.69 3.47 -25.04
C GLU A 25 -9.89 3.67 -24.11
N SER A 26 -10.61 4.78 -24.28
CA SER A 26 -11.81 5.07 -23.48
C SER A 26 -12.92 4.04 -23.71
N TYR A 27 -13.16 3.65 -24.96
CA TYR A 27 -14.13 2.61 -25.31
C TYR A 27 -13.77 1.25 -24.69
N GLN A 28 -12.49 0.85 -24.79
CA GLN A 28 -12.00 -0.40 -24.23
C GLN A 28 -12.16 -0.43 -22.71
N PHE A 29 -11.72 0.63 -22.02
CA PHE A 29 -11.86 0.74 -20.57
C PHE A 29 -13.32 0.63 -20.11
N LEU A 30 -14.23 1.39 -20.74
CA LEU A 30 -15.66 1.36 -20.41
C LEU A 30 -16.26 -0.03 -20.65
N LYS A 31 -15.86 -0.70 -21.74
CA LYS A 31 -16.34 -2.04 -22.08
C LYS A 31 -15.82 -3.10 -21.09
N GLU A 32 -14.53 -3.08 -20.77
CA GLU A 32 -13.90 -4.03 -19.84
C GLU A 32 -14.46 -3.89 -18.42
N LYS A 33 -14.71 -2.65 -17.98
CA LYS A 33 -15.28 -2.36 -16.66
C LYS A 33 -16.81 -2.43 -16.63
N ASN A 34 -17.46 -2.74 -17.75
CA ASN A 34 -18.91 -2.78 -17.90
C ASN A 34 -19.62 -1.48 -17.47
N ILE A 35 -18.98 -0.33 -17.71
CA ILE A 35 -19.51 0.99 -17.36
C ILE A 35 -20.38 1.49 -18.51
N ILE A 36 -21.65 1.71 -18.23
CA ILE A 36 -22.65 2.15 -19.23
C ILE A 36 -23.04 3.62 -19.09
N SER A 37 -22.75 4.25 -17.93
CA SER A 37 -23.14 5.63 -17.61
C SER A 37 -22.03 6.49 -16.98
N VAL A 38 -22.20 7.81 -17.03
CA VAL A 38 -21.23 8.77 -16.44
C VAL A 38 -21.25 8.70 -14.91
N SER A 39 -22.42 8.45 -14.32
CA SER A 39 -22.57 8.25 -12.88
C SER A 39 -21.79 7.03 -12.41
N GLU A 40 -21.90 5.89 -13.11
CA GLU A 40 -21.13 4.68 -12.80
C GLU A 40 -19.62 4.90 -12.91
N LEU A 41 -19.16 5.65 -13.92
CA LEU A 41 -17.75 6.00 -14.04
C LEU A 41 -17.27 6.82 -12.82
N LYS A 42 -18.06 7.80 -12.39
CA LYS A 42 -17.73 8.65 -11.22
C LYS A 42 -17.75 7.87 -9.91
N GLU A 43 -18.70 6.95 -9.76
CA GLU A 43 -18.79 6.03 -8.64
C GLU A 43 -17.57 5.09 -8.61
N SER A 44 -17.24 4.45 -9.73
CA SER A 44 -16.05 3.60 -9.86
C SER A 44 -14.75 4.33 -9.52
N ILE A 45 -14.56 5.58 -9.96
CA ILE A 45 -13.40 6.40 -9.57
C ILE A 45 -13.37 6.63 -8.05
N THR A 46 -14.53 6.89 -7.43
CA THR A 46 -14.65 7.12 -5.99
C THR A 46 -14.30 5.85 -5.22
N ASP A 47 -14.83 4.70 -5.64
CA ASP A 47 -14.56 3.39 -5.05
C ASP A 47 -13.08 3.00 -5.18
N LEU A 48 -12.46 3.23 -6.34
CA LEU A 48 -11.04 2.99 -6.56
C LEU A 48 -10.18 3.87 -5.64
N ARG A 49 -10.56 5.14 -5.44
CA ARG A 49 -9.86 6.04 -4.52
C ARG A 49 -9.97 5.60 -3.06
N ASP A 50 -11.17 5.19 -2.63
CA ASP A 50 -11.39 4.66 -1.29
C ASP A 50 -10.60 3.34 -1.07
N LYS A 51 -10.62 2.45 -2.07
CA LYS A 51 -9.81 1.23 -2.08
C LYS A 51 -8.32 1.55 -1.96
N ASN A 52 -7.79 2.49 -2.76
CA ASN A 52 -6.39 2.93 -2.69
C ASN A 52 -6.04 3.47 -1.30
N TYR A 53 -6.93 4.27 -0.70
CA TYR A 53 -6.74 4.79 0.65
C TYR A 53 -6.64 3.66 1.69
N LYS A 54 -7.60 2.73 1.67
CA LYS A 54 -7.63 1.56 2.57
C LYS A 54 -6.40 0.68 2.40
N THR A 55 -6.00 0.35 1.16
CA THR A 55 -4.81 -0.47 0.88
C THR A 55 -3.53 0.23 1.33
N THR A 56 -3.42 1.55 1.11
CA THR A 56 -2.28 2.34 1.59
C THR A 56 -2.18 2.36 3.12
N ARG A 57 -3.32 2.43 3.83
CA ARG A 57 -3.34 2.31 5.29
C ARG A 57 -2.89 0.92 5.74
N ALA A 58 -3.45 -0.13 5.14
CA ALA A 58 -3.06 -1.51 5.43
C ALA A 58 -1.55 -1.77 5.20
N LEU A 59 -0.97 -1.16 4.16
CA LEU A 59 0.48 -1.23 3.91
C LEU A 59 1.27 -0.61 5.06
N LYS A 60 0.89 0.59 5.54
CA LYS A 60 1.54 1.26 6.67
C LYS A 60 1.44 0.44 7.96
N ASP A 61 0.27 -0.13 8.24
CA ASP A 61 0.07 -0.97 9.42
C ASP A 61 0.94 -2.24 9.35
N THR A 62 1.02 -2.87 8.17
CA THR A 62 1.91 -4.02 7.92
C THR A 62 3.39 -3.65 8.10
N GLU A 63 3.81 -2.48 7.62
CA GLU A 63 5.19 -2.00 7.79
C GLU A 63 5.55 -1.77 9.26
N LYS A 64 4.62 -1.21 10.03
CA LYS A 64 4.78 -1.05 11.47
C LYS A 64 4.90 -2.42 12.16
N GLU A 65 4.03 -3.38 11.82
CA GLU A 65 4.08 -4.71 12.42
C GLU A 65 5.39 -5.44 12.08
N ILE A 66 5.92 -5.26 10.86
CA ILE A 66 7.24 -5.77 10.46
C ILE A 66 8.34 -5.19 11.35
N ASP A 67 8.34 -3.87 11.58
CA ASP A 67 9.33 -3.20 12.41
C ASP A 67 9.27 -3.67 13.88
N ASP A 68 8.07 -3.67 14.47
CA ASP A 68 7.83 -4.10 15.84
C ASP A 68 8.27 -5.56 16.04
N LYS A 69 7.91 -6.45 15.11
CA LYS A 69 8.28 -7.88 15.18
C LYS A 69 9.77 -8.10 14.94
N THR A 70 10.40 -7.31 14.08
CA THR A 70 11.86 -7.36 13.87
C THR A 70 12.61 -6.97 15.14
N LYS A 71 12.21 -5.88 15.80
CA LYS A 71 12.77 -5.45 17.09
C LYS A 71 12.55 -6.51 18.17
N LEU A 72 11.37 -7.10 18.24
CA LEU A 72 11.07 -8.17 19.20
C LEU A 72 11.97 -9.39 19.02
N ILE A 73 12.21 -9.83 17.78
CA ILE A 73 13.11 -10.94 17.46
C ILE A 73 14.55 -10.60 17.86
N ASP A 74 15.05 -9.43 17.47
CA ASP A 74 16.43 -8.99 17.78
C ASP A 74 16.68 -8.94 19.30
N GLN A 75 15.74 -8.39 20.07
CA GLN A 75 15.85 -8.35 21.54
C GLN A 75 15.77 -9.74 22.16
N ALA A 76 14.93 -10.63 21.64
CA ALA A 76 14.87 -12.02 22.10
C ALA A 76 16.16 -12.79 21.82
N GLU A 77 16.79 -12.58 20.66
CA GLU A 77 18.07 -13.18 20.32
C GLU A 77 19.21 -12.66 21.20
N LYS A 78 19.27 -11.33 21.45
CA LYS A 78 20.22 -10.73 22.40
C LYS A 78 20.05 -11.26 23.81
N TYR A 79 18.81 -11.37 24.28
CA TYR A 79 18.48 -11.94 25.58
C TYR A 79 19.04 -13.36 25.69
N LEU A 80 18.75 -14.24 24.72
CA LEU A 80 19.21 -15.62 24.76
C LEU A 80 20.74 -15.73 24.68
N LYS A 81 21.38 -14.91 23.84
CA LYS A 81 22.83 -14.91 23.64
C LYS A 81 23.62 -14.59 24.93
N HIS A 82 23.11 -13.66 25.74
CA HIS A 82 23.82 -13.15 26.93
C HIS A 82 23.25 -13.65 28.26
N LYS A 83 22.20 -14.49 28.22
CA LYS A 83 21.51 -15.01 29.41
C LYS A 83 22.43 -15.73 30.38
N ASP A 84 23.31 -16.58 29.88
CA ASP A 84 24.17 -17.39 30.73
C ASP A 84 25.29 -16.57 31.37
N THR A 85 25.84 -15.56 30.66
CA THR A 85 26.78 -14.57 31.21
C THR A 85 26.13 -13.80 32.36
N TYR A 86 24.89 -13.31 32.18
CA TYR A 86 24.16 -12.63 33.23
C TYR A 86 23.82 -13.54 34.42
N LYS A 87 23.48 -14.80 34.14
CA LYS A 87 23.24 -15.81 35.18
C LYS A 87 24.51 -16.15 35.98
N ALA A 88 25.68 -16.15 35.34
CA ALA A 88 26.96 -16.32 36.03
C ALA A 88 27.24 -15.10 36.92
N TYR A 89 27.12 -13.88 36.37
CA TYR A 89 27.26 -12.61 37.09
C TYR A 89 26.44 -12.55 38.38
N THR A 90 25.15 -12.87 38.29
CA THR A 90 24.21 -12.82 39.44
C THR A 90 24.45 -13.87 40.52
N LYS A 91 25.20 -14.93 40.22
CA LYS A 91 25.54 -16.01 41.17
C LYS A 91 26.88 -15.79 41.89
N LEU A 92 27.69 -14.84 41.44
CA LEU A 92 28.99 -14.55 42.06
C LEU A 92 28.81 -13.90 43.44
N LYS A 93 29.80 -14.08 44.31
CA LYS A 93 29.89 -13.31 45.56
C LYS A 93 30.14 -11.84 45.21
N LYS A 94 29.61 -10.92 46.02
CA LYS A 94 29.68 -9.47 45.80
C LYS A 94 31.10 -8.94 45.57
N ASN A 95 32.12 -9.54 46.21
CA ASN A 95 33.52 -9.17 46.06
C ASN A 95 34.17 -9.61 44.73
N LYS A 96 33.53 -10.48 43.94
CA LYS A 96 33.99 -10.92 42.61
C LYS A 96 33.11 -10.39 41.48
N GLN A 97 31.97 -9.79 41.83
CA GLN A 97 30.96 -9.34 40.89
C GLN A 97 31.42 -8.11 40.10
N ASP A 98 32.18 -7.21 40.72
CA ASP A 98 32.73 -6.00 40.07
C ASP A 98 33.72 -6.34 38.95
N THR A 99 34.71 -7.21 39.24
CA THR A 99 35.68 -7.67 38.24
C THR A 99 35.00 -8.34 37.06
N PHE A 100 34.05 -9.26 37.31
CA PHE A 100 33.30 -9.93 36.25
C PHE A 100 32.45 -8.95 35.44
N TYR A 101 31.84 -7.96 36.10
CA TYR A 101 31.09 -6.92 35.41
C TYR A 101 31.98 -6.15 34.45
N ASN A 102 33.16 -5.71 34.91
CA ASN A 102 34.09 -4.94 34.09
C ASN A 102 34.60 -5.76 32.88
N GLU A 103 34.79 -7.07 33.02
CA GLU A 103 35.17 -7.97 31.92
C GLU A 103 34.02 -8.23 30.92
N HIS A 104 32.77 -8.25 31.39
CA HIS A 104 31.58 -8.59 30.58
C HIS A 104 30.57 -7.45 30.49
N THR A 105 31.03 -6.21 30.57
CA THR A 105 30.16 -5.02 30.69
C THR A 105 29.20 -4.93 29.51
N ALA A 106 29.69 -5.17 28.28
CA ALA A 106 28.88 -5.07 27.07
C ALA A 106 27.75 -6.12 27.06
N GLU A 107 28.06 -7.36 27.38
CA GLU A 107 27.10 -8.47 27.41
C GLU A 107 26.03 -8.28 28.48
N ILE A 108 26.43 -7.81 29.67
CA ILE A 108 25.51 -7.53 30.78
C ILE A 108 24.56 -6.39 30.40
N ILE A 109 25.07 -5.27 29.88
CA ILE A 109 24.25 -4.14 29.44
C ILE A 109 23.27 -4.55 28.32
N LEU A 110 23.75 -5.31 27.32
CA LEU A 110 22.90 -5.81 26.24
C LEU A 110 21.80 -6.73 26.76
N PHE A 111 22.11 -7.63 27.69
CA PHE A 111 21.12 -8.50 28.32
C PHE A 111 20.07 -7.71 29.10
N GLU A 112 20.49 -6.76 29.95
CA GLU A 112 19.59 -5.97 30.78
C GLU A 112 18.63 -5.13 29.93
N SER A 113 19.14 -4.51 28.87
CA SER A 113 18.34 -3.77 27.90
C SER A 113 17.31 -4.67 27.21
N ALA A 114 17.75 -5.82 26.69
CA ALA A 114 16.86 -6.79 26.06
C ALA A 114 15.79 -7.34 27.03
N ASN A 115 16.19 -7.67 28.26
CA ASN A 115 15.29 -8.16 29.30
C ASN A 115 14.24 -7.12 29.69
N LYS A 116 14.62 -5.84 29.77
CA LYS A 116 13.68 -4.73 30.01
C LYS A 116 12.67 -4.62 28.87
N TYR A 117 13.15 -4.57 27.63
CA TYR A 117 12.29 -4.48 26.44
C TYR A 117 11.29 -5.64 26.38
N LEU A 118 11.76 -6.88 26.55
CA LEU A 118 10.91 -8.06 26.47
C LEU A 118 9.84 -8.08 27.57
N LYS A 119 10.14 -7.63 28.79
CA LYS A 119 9.15 -7.51 29.87
C LYS A 119 8.05 -6.50 29.53
N GLU A 120 8.42 -5.37 28.94
CA GLU A 120 7.46 -4.33 28.54
C GLU A 120 6.53 -4.81 27.40
N HIS A 121 7.03 -5.65 26.48
CA HIS A 121 6.29 -6.05 25.28
C HIS A 121 5.60 -7.42 25.37
N LEU A 122 6.07 -8.33 26.24
CA LEU A 122 5.48 -9.68 26.42
C LEU A 122 4.70 -9.83 27.73
N GLY A 123 4.78 -8.84 28.63
CA GLY A 123 4.17 -8.91 29.96
C GLY A 123 4.69 -10.09 30.78
N GLU A 124 3.78 -10.85 31.38
CA GLU A 124 4.11 -12.01 32.22
C GLU A 124 4.52 -13.26 31.44
N SER A 125 4.30 -13.27 30.11
CA SER A 125 4.66 -14.40 29.26
C SER A 125 6.17 -14.51 29.11
N LYS A 126 6.75 -15.57 29.68
CA LYS A 126 8.20 -15.85 29.62
C LYS A 126 8.65 -16.60 28.38
N THR A 127 7.72 -16.99 27.50
CA THR A 127 8.02 -17.87 26.37
C THR A 127 8.46 -17.07 25.16
N LEU A 128 9.75 -17.19 24.80
CA LEU A 128 10.32 -16.57 23.59
C LEU A 128 10.10 -17.47 22.38
N ASN A 129 9.03 -17.21 21.61
CA ASN A 129 8.68 -18.01 20.44
C ASN A 129 9.31 -17.46 19.15
N ILE A 130 10.64 -17.36 19.13
CA ILE A 130 11.41 -16.72 18.04
C ILE A 130 11.14 -17.37 16.69
N SER A 131 11.02 -18.70 16.64
CA SER A 131 10.72 -19.43 15.40
C SER A 131 9.37 -19.01 14.79
N LYS A 132 8.33 -18.89 15.62
CA LYS A 132 7.01 -18.40 15.21
C LYS A 132 7.07 -16.94 14.74
N TRP A 133 7.76 -16.06 15.46
CA TRP A 133 7.88 -14.66 15.04
C TRP A 133 8.61 -14.51 13.70
N LYS A 134 9.63 -15.34 13.44
CA LYS A 134 10.33 -15.36 12.14
C LYS A 134 9.44 -15.83 10.99
N SER A 135 8.58 -16.83 11.22
CA SER A 135 7.63 -17.27 10.19
C SER A 135 6.58 -16.20 9.91
N GLU A 136 6.01 -15.59 10.96
CA GLU A 136 5.09 -14.44 10.84
C GLU A 136 5.74 -13.26 10.09
N LEU A 137 7.00 -12.91 10.42
CA LEU A 137 7.73 -11.85 9.73
C LEU A 137 7.90 -12.14 8.23
N THR A 138 8.06 -13.41 7.86
CA THR A 138 8.19 -13.84 6.46
C THR A 138 6.86 -13.66 5.72
N THR A 139 5.75 -14.02 6.36
CA THR A 139 4.40 -13.78 5.85
C THR A 139 4.12 -12.28 5.68
N LEU A 140 4.37 -11.47 6.70
CA LEU A 140 4.17 -10.01 6.62
C LEU A 140 4.99 -9.37 5.49
N LYS A 141 6.23 -9.81 5.26
CA LYS A 141 7.05 -9.32 4.14
C LYS A 141 6.46 -9.70 2.77
N LYS A 142 5.81 -10.86 2.65
CA LYS A 142 5.08 -11.25 1.44
C LYS A 142 3.83 -10.39 1.25
N ASP A 143 3.08 -10.16 2.32
CA ASP A 143 1.87 -9.35 2.30
C ASP A 143 2.18 -7.90 1.94
N LYS A 144 3.25 -7.32 2.52
CA LYS A 144 3.77 -5.99 2.14
C LYS A 144 4.01 -5.87 0.63
N LYS A 145 4.66 -6.87 0.02
CA LYS A 145 4.92 -6.87 -1.44
C LYS A 145 3.61 -6.91 -2.23
N SER A 146 2.67 -7.75 -1.82
CA SER A 146 1.36 -7.83 -2.47
C SER A 146 0.57 -6.53 -2.36
N LEU A 147 0.52 -5.92 -1.18
CA LEU A 147 -0.16 -4.63 -0.95
C LEU A 147 0.46 -3.52 -1.79
N TYR A 148 1.79 -3.48 -1.91
CA TYR A 148 2.46 -2.51 -2.76
C TYR A 148 2.09 -2.67 -4.24
N SER A 149 2.08 -3.91 -4.77
CA SER A 149 1.63 -4.18 -6.14
C SER A 149 0.17 -3.75 -6.36
N GLN A 150 -0.73 -4.08 -5.42
CA GLN A 150 -2.13 -3.68 -5.50
C GLN A 150 -2.30 -2.15 -5.54
N ILE A 151 -1.50 -1.40 -4.78
CA ILE A 151 -1.54 0.08 -4.79
C ILE A 151 -1.14 0.62 -6.17
N LEU A 152 -0.14 0.03 -6.82
CA LEU A 152 0.28 0.44 -8.17
C LEU A 152 -0.84 0.19 -9.19
N GLU A 153 -1.41 -1.01 -9.17
CA GLU A 153 -2.52 -1.39 -10.07
C GLU A 153 -3.74 -0.47 -9.88
N ILE A 154 -4.14 -0.19 -8.64
CA ILE A 154 -5.28 0.70 -8.36
C ILE A 154 -4.98 2.12 -8.86
N ARG A 155 -3.77 2.63 -8.68
CA ARG A 155 -3.41 3.99 -9.14
C ARG A 155 -3.43 4.11 -10.65
N GLU A 156 -2.93 3.09 -11.35
CA GLU A 156 -3.00 3.03 -12.81
C GLU A 156 -4.46 2.99 -13.28
N GLU A 157 -5.31 2.19 -12.64
CA GLU A 157 -6.74 2.14 -12.96
C GLU A 157 -7.46 3.47 -12.71
N VAL A 158 -7.15 4.16 -11.60
CA VAL A 158 -7.68 5.51 -11.32
C VAL A 158 -7.25 6.51 -12.41
N GLU A 159 -5.99 6.46 -12.84
CA GLU A 159 -5.49 7.33 -13.90
C GLU A 159 -6.23 7.09 -15.22
N GLN A 160 -6.40 5.83 -15.61
CA GLN A 160 -7.17 5.46 -16.80
C GLN A 160 -8.63 5.94 -16.69
N ALA A 161 -9.30 5.70 -15.56
CA ALA A 161 -10.68 6.12 -15.34
C ALA A 161 -10.86 7.64 -15.43
N GLU A 162 -9.92 8.43 -14.86
CA GLU A 162 -9.97 9.89 -14.95
C GLU A 162 -9.68 10.42 -16.37
N LYS A 163 -8.82 9.73 -17.16
CA LYS A 163 -8.64 10.03 -18.59
C LYS A 163 -9.94 9.82 -19.37
N VAL A 164 -10.63 8.69 -19.14
CA VAL A 164 -11.94 8.41 -19.75
C VAL A 164 -12.96 9.47 -19.37
N LYS A 165 -13.02 9.83 -18.08
CA LYS A 165 -13.94 10.87 -17.59
C LYS A 165 -13.69 12.21 -18.29
N THR A 166 -12.42 12.62 -18.37
CA THR A 166 -12.01 13.86 -19.05
C THR A 166 -12.39 13.82 -20.53
N CYS A 167 -12.21 12.67 -21.20
CA CYS A 167 -12.60 12.49 -22.59
C CYS A 167 -14.11 12.68 -22.80
N ILE A 168 -14.93 12.10 -21.92
CA ILE A 168 -16.40 12.26 -21.97
C ILE A 168 -16.80 13.72 -21.74
N GLU A 169 -16.20 14.38 -20.74
CA GLU A 169 -16.50 15.79 -20.43
C GLU A 169 -16.17 16.71 -21.62
N GLN A 170 -15.05 16.47 -22.32
CA GLN A 170 -14.69 17.19 -23.54
C GLN A 170 -15.69 16.96 -24.68
N LEU A 171 -16.13 15.72 -24.88
CA LEU A 171 -17.13 15.39 -25.91
C LEU A 171 -18.47 16.09 -25.64
N GLN A 172 -18.93 16.07 -24.38
CA GLN A 172 -20.17 16.75 -23.98
C GLN A 172 -20.09 18.27 -24.18
N GLU A 173 -18.93 18.87 -23.91
CA GLU A 173 -18.71 20.30 -24.12
C GLU A 173 -18.72 20.67 -25.62
N GLN A 174 -18.06 19.88 -26.46
CA GLN A 174 -18.09 20.07 -27.92
C GLN A 174 -19.52 19.97 -28.49
N GLU A 175 -20.32 19.00 -28.03
CA GLU A 175 -21.71 18.85 -28.46
C GLU A 175 -22.58 20.05 -28.07
N LYS A 176 -22.38 20.61 -26.86
CA LYS A 176 -23.09 21.82 -26.41
C LYS A 176 -22.74 23.03 -27.27
N GLN A 177 -21.45 23.26 -27.54
CA GLN A 177 -20.99 24.38 -28.37
C GLN A 177 -21.56 24.31 -29.79
N LEU A 178 -21.51 23.13 -30.43
CA LEU A 178 -22.09 22.91 -31.76
C LEU A 178 -23.60 23.15 -31.77
N SER A 179 -24.31 22.76 -30.71
CA SER A 179 -25.75 22.97 -30.59
C SER A 179 -26.11 24.45 -30.42
N GLN A 180 -25.27 25.21 -29.71
CA GLN A 180 -25.47 26.66 -29.51
C GLN A 180 -25.22 27.45 -30.79
N VAL A 181 -24.15 27.14 -31.53
CA VAL A 181 -23.86 27.76 -32.83
C VAL A 181 -25.02 27.57 -33.81
N LYS A 182 -25.53 26.34 -33.94
CA LYS A 182 -26.67 26.05 -34.84
C LYS A 182 -27.96 26.79 -34.48
N ARG A 183 -28.21 27.05 -33.20
CA ARG A 183 -29.37 27.87 -32.77
C ARG A 183 -29.20 29.32 -33.19
N ASN A 184 -28.02 29.89 -32.93
CA ASN A 184 -27.71 31.26 -33.31
C ASN A 184 -27.74 31.48 -34.84
N GLU A 185 -27.42 30.47 -35.64
CA GLU A 185 -27.52 30.51 -37.11
C GLU A 185 -28.96 30.40 -37.64
N LEU A 186 -29.89 29.83 -36.87
CA LEU A 186 -31.30 29.68 -37.25
C LEU A 186 -32.17 30.86 -36.80
N ASP A 187 -31.72 31.61 -35.79
CA ASP A 187 -32.38 32.82 -35.26
C ASP A 187 -31.95 34.11 -36.02
N LEU A 188 -31.19 33.97 -37.12
CA LEU A 188 -30.63 35.02 -37.98
C LEU A 188 -31.23 34.96 -39.39
#